data_AF-A0A849Z8A0-F1
#
_entry.id   AF-A0A849Z8A0-F1
#
_cell.length_a   1.000
_cell.length_b   1.000
_cell.length_c   1.000
_cell.angle_alpha   90.00
_cell.angle_beta   90.00
_cell.angle_gamma   90.00
#
_symmetry.space_group_name_H-M   'P 1'
#
loop_
_entity.id
_entity.type
_entity.pdbx_description
1 polymer ?
#
loop_
_entity_poly.entity_id
_entity_poly.type
_entity_poly.pdbx_seq_one_letter_code
_entity_poly.pdbx_strand_id
1 'polypeptide(L)'
;MRRRERDKPDTTAFDDLAALYAEIDARLADHSCPSTTECCRFGITGREPYVTGVELAYLQKAIAKAGGKTPLERNKGAKRLPVAGLRDERTCPMLAADARCAAYAARPLGCRTFFCERASADQALSQQETNAFVRRVKEIAAAERPGGDQGRPLTRALGLG
;
A
#
# COMPACT_ATOMS: atom_id res chain seq x y z
N MET A 1 10.63 -30.99 8.62
CA MET A 1 10.63 -29.58 8.17
C MET A 1 9.39 -29.34 7.33
N ARG A 2 8.26 -28.92 7.94
CA ARG A 2 7.03 -28.61 7.22
C ARG A 2 7.14 -27.17 6.69
N ARG A 3 7.16 -26.98 5.36
CA ARG A 3 6.99 -25.65 4.76
C ARG A 3 5.66 -25.12 5.29
N ARG A 4 5.69 -23.99 6.01
CA ARG A 4 4.48 -23.32 6.50
C ARG A 4 3.52 -23.15 5.33
N GLU A 5 2.36 -23.80 5.42
CA GLU A 5 1.21 -23.51 4.58
C GLU A 5 1.02 -21.99 4.66
N ARG A 6 1.35 -21.32 3.57
CA ARG A 6 1.36 -19.87 3.51
C ARG A 6 -0.10 -19.47 3.44
N ASP A 7 -0.66 -19.17 4.62
CA ASP A 7 -2.01 -18.67 4.88
C ASP A 7 -2.56 -17.95 3.65
N LYS A 8 -3.39 -18.67 2.89
CA LYS A 8 -4.23 -18.03 1.89
C LYS A 8 -5.29 -17.28 2.70
N PRO A 9 -5.53 -16.01 2.41
CA PRO A 9 -6.64 -15.32 3.06
C PRO A 9 -7.95 -16.03 2.74
N ASP A 10 -8.89 -16.03 3.68
CA ASP A 10 -10.24 -16.48 3.39
C ASP A 10 -10.78 -15.64 2.23
N THR A 11 -11.47 -16.29 1.31
CA THR A 11 -11.97 -15.61 0.10
C THR A 11 -12.96 -14.51 0.50
N THR A 12 -13.67 -14.70 1.61
CA THR A 12 -14.59 -13.74 2.22
C THR A 12 -13.90 -12.45 2.65
N ALA A 13 -12.83 -12.51 3.43
CA ALA A 13 -12.12 -11.31 3.90
C ALA A 13 -11.49 -10.51 2.76
N PHE A 14 -11.09 -11.21 1.70
CA PHE A 14 -10.55 -10.58 0.50
C PHE A 14 -11.61 -9.79 -0.26
N ASP A 15 -12.81 -10.36 -0.39
CA ASP A 15 -13.96 -9.73 -1.04
C ASP A 15 -14.49 -8.56 -0.19
N ASP A 16 -14.53 -8.72 1.14
CA ASP A 16 -14.88 -7.66 2.08
C ASP A 16 -13.91 -6.47 2.00
N LEU A 17 -12.60 -6.75 1.94
CA LEU A 17 -11.59 -5.70 1.78
C LEU A 17 -11.73 -5.01 0.42
N ALA A 18 -12.00 -5.76 -0.66
CA ALA A 18 -12.21 -5.20 -2.00
C ALA A 18 -13.44 -4.29 -2.03
N ALA A 19 -14.54 -4.70 -1.40
CA ALA A 19 -15.76 -3.90 -1.28
C ALA A 19 -15.51 -2.61 -0.47
N LEU A 20 -14.80 -2.71 0.65
CA LEU A 20 -14.41 -1.56 1.46
C LEU A 20 -13.53 -0.58 0.66
N TYR A 21 -12.58 -1.08 -0.12
CA TYR A 21 -11.76 -0.23 -0.98
C TYR A 21 -12.56 0.44 -2.09
N ALA A 22 -13.53 -0.24 -2.68
CA ALA A 22 -14.42 0.38 -3.67
C ALA A 22 -15.26 1.52 -3.04
N GLU A 23 -15.75 1.33 -1.80
CA GLU A 23 -16.44 2.36 -1.03
C GLU A 23 -15.54 3.58 -0.75
N ILE A 24 -14.31 3.32 -0.31
CA ILE A 24 -13.32 4.39 -0.04
C ILE A 24 -12.97 5.13 -1.33
N ASP A 25 -12.75 4.41 -2.44
CA ASP A 25 -12.43 5.02 -3.73
C ASP A 25 -13.61 5.87 -4.23
N ALA A 26 -14.86 5.44 -4.01
CA ALA A 26 -16.05 6.26 -4.29
C ALA A 26 -16.11 7.51 -3.41
N ARG A 27 -15.83 7.41 -2.11
CA ARG A 27 -15.76 8.56 -1.18
C ARG A 27 -14.64 9.55 -1.55
N LEU A 28 -13.59 9.06 -2.18
CA LEU A 28 -12.43 9.82 -2.62
C LEU A 28 -12.51 10.22 -4.09
N ALA A 29 -13.62 9.99 -4.79
CA ALA A 29 -13.73 10.27 -6.23
C ALA A 29 -13.46 11.75 -6.58
N ASP A 30 -13.84 12.67 -5.69
CA ASP A 30 -13.62 14.11 -5.86
C ASP A 30 -12.20 14.56 -5.44
N HIS A 31 -11.35 13.66 -4.94
CA HIS A 31 -9.95 13.98 -4.66
C HIS A 31 -9.11 13.85 -5.92
N SER A 32 -8.39 14.91 -6.29
CA SER A 32 -7.46 14.88 -7.41
C SER A 32 -6.10 14.33 -6.97
N CYS A 33 -5.62 13.29 -7.65
CA CYS A 33 -4.26 12.80 -7.52
C CYS A 33 -3.43 13.32 -8.70
N PRO A 34 -2.52 14.29 -8.51
CA PRO A 34 -1.66 14.79 -9.59
C PRO A 34 -0.59 13.78 -10.02
N SER A 35 -0.59 12.56 -9.44
CA SER A 35 0.35 11.47 -9.75
C SER A 35 1.83 11.87 -9.65
N THR A 36 2.16 12.81 -8.77
CA THR A 36 3.54 13.31 -8.56
C THR A 36 4.46 12.27 -7.92
N THR A 37 3.89 11.23 -7.30
CA THR A 37 4.58 10.18 -6.53
C THR A 37 5.39 10.65 -5.32
N GLU A 38 5.20 11.90 -4.86
CA GLU A 38 5.80 12.39 -3.61
C GLU A 38 5.39 11.52 -2.41
N CYS A 39 4.14 11.04 -2.40
CA CYS A 39 3.66 10.13 -1.37
C CYS A 39 4.40 8.78 -1.33
N CYS A 40 5.12 8.41 -2.41
CA CYS A 40 5.93 7.19 -2.48
C CYS A 40 7.36 7.38 -1.96
N ARG A 41 7.78 8.60 -1.59
CA ARG A 41 9.14 8.94 -1.16
C ARG A 41 9.27 8.88 0.36
N PHE A 42 9.23 7.68 0.95
CA PHE A 42 9.18 7.47 2.40
C PHE A 42 10.34 8.09 3.17
N GLY A 43 11.54 8.13 2.57
CA GLY A 43 12.72 8.77 3.15
C GLY A 43 12.60 10.29 3.26
N ILE A 44 11.78 10.91 2.40
CA ILE A 44 11.54 12.36 2.39
C ILE A 44 10.31 12.72 3.23
N THR A 45 9.20 11.99 3.03
CA THR A 45 7.95 12.29 3.73
C THR A 45 7.98 11.85 5.19
N GLY A 46 8.85 10.89 5.55
CA GLY A 46 8.81 10.20 6.83
C GLY A 46 7.54 9.36 7.04
N ARG A 47 6.71 9.22 6.00
CA ARG A 47 5.40 8.56 6.06
C ARG A 47 5.42 7.30 5.23
N GLU A 48 5.25 6.18 5.91
CA GLU A 48 5.11 4.87 5.30
C GLU A 48 3.79 4.25 5.75
N PRO A 49 2.98 3.71 4.83
CA PRO A 49 1.72 3.08 5.20
C PRO A 49 1.98 1.83 6.05
N TYR A 50 1.22 1.71 7.14
CA TYR A 50 1.13 0.48 7.89
C TYR A 50 0.07 -0.39 7.23
N VAL A 51 0.42 -1.65 6.99
CA VAL A 51 -0.45 -2.62 6.32
C VAL A 51 -0.74 -3.78 7.24
N THR A 52 -2.01 -4.17 7.30
CA THR A 52 -2.43 -5.43 7.94
C THR A 52 -2.10 -6.62 7.03
N GLY A 53 -2.20 -7.84 7.57
CA GLY A 53 -1.93 -9.07 6.83
C GLY A 53 -2.85 -9.25 5.61
N VAL A 54 -4.14 -8.90 5.75
CA VAL A 54 -5.10 -8.98 4.65
C VAL A 54 -4.81 -7.96 3.54
N GLU A 55 -4.42 -6.72 3.90
CA GLU A 55 -4.01 -5.71 2.93
C GLU A 55 -2.71 -6.10 2.21
N LEU A 56 -1.77 -6.69 2.95
CA LEU A 56 -0.53 -7.21 2.37
C LEU A 56 -0.84 -8.34 1.38
N ALA A 57 -1.71 -9.28 1.73
CA ALA A 57 -2.13 -10.36 0.84
C ALA A 57 -2.84 -9.80 -0.41
N TYR A 58 -3.66 -8.76 -0.24
CA TYR A 58 -4.29 -8.02 -1.34
C TYR A 58 -3.28 -7.46 -2.33
N LEU A 59 -2.30 -6.73 -1.81
CA LEU A 59 -1.21 -6.17 -2.61
C LEU A 59 -0.37 -7.27 -3.27
N GLN A 60 -0.04 -8.35 -2.54
CA GLN A 60 0.75 -9.47 -3.07
C GLN A 60 0.04 -10.19 -4.21
N LYS A 61 -1.29 -10.35 -4.15
CA LYS A 61 -2.07 -10.92 -5.26
C LYS A 61 -1.98 -10.03 -6.51
N ALA A 62 -2.03 -8.70 -6.34
CA ALA A 62 -1.84 -7.77 -7.44
C ALA A 62 -0.42 -7.83 -8.03
N ILE A 63 0.62 -7.91 -7.18
CA ILE A 63 2.02 -8.11 -7.60
C ILE A 63 2.17 -9.43 -8.38
N ALA A 64 1.59 -10.52 -7.87
CA ALA A 64 1.60 -11.82 -8.54
C ALA A 64 0.96 -11.75 -9.94
N LYS A 65 -0.20 -11.10 -10.06
CA LYS A 65 -0.88 -10.88 -11.35
C LYS A 65 -0.04 -10.03 -12.31
N ALA A 66 0.78 -9.11 -11.79
CA ALA A 66 1.68 -8.25 -12.57
C ALA A 66 3.05 -8.89 -12.87
N GLY A 67 3.25 -10.18 -12.60
CA GLY A 67 4.50 -10.90 -12.89
C GLY A 67 5.36 -11.26 -11.67
N GLY A 68 4.83 -11.12 -10.46
CA GLY A 68 5.40 -11.71 -9.23
C GLY A 68 6.60 -10.97 -8.63
N LYS A 69 7.03 -9.84 -9.21
CA LYS A 69 8.13 -9.01 -8.69
C LYS A 69 7.72 -7.55 -8.59
N THR A 70 8.10 -6.90 -7.50
CA THR A 70 7.96 -5.45 -7.36
C THR A 70 8.83 -4.71 -8.40
N PRO A 71 8.47 -3.47 -8.81
CA PRO A 71 9.38 -2.61 -9.57
C PRO A 71 10.79 -2.49 -8.96
N LEU A 72 10.88 -2.36 -7.64
CA LEU A 72 12.17 -2.28 -6.94
C LEU A 72 13.01 -3.55 -7.14
N GLU A 73 12.42 -4.74 -6.98
CA GLU A 73 13.11 -6.01 -7.19
C GLU A 73 13.53 -6.23 -8.65
N ARG A 74 12.70 -5.83 -9.61
CA ARG A 74 13.04 -5.92 -11.04
C ARG A 74 14.25 -5.08 -11.41
N ASN A 75 14.42 -3.94 -10.74
CA ASN A 75 15.52 -3.00 -10.97
C ASN A 75 16.74 -3.26 -10.07
N LYS A 76 16.73 -4.32 -9.25
CA LYS A 76 17.85 -4.69 -8.38
C LYS A 76 19.06 -5.06 -9.25
N GLY A 77 20.04 -4.16 -9.32
CA GLY A 77 21.25 -4.31 -10.16
C GLY A 77 21.31 -3.42 -11.40
N ALA A 78 20.27 -2.63 -11.69
CA ALA A 78 20.36 -1.60 -12.74
C ALA A 78 21.43 -0.55 -12.34
N LYS A 79 22.39 -0.28 -13.23
CA LYS A 79 23.38 0.79 -13.03
C LYS A 79 22.66 2.14 -12.97
N ARG A 80 22.39 2.65 -11.78
CA ARG A 80 21.92 4.03 -11.61
C ARG A 80 23.11 4.97 -11.81
N LEU A 81 22.92 5.99 -12.63
CA LEU A 81 23.87 7.11 -12.69
C LEU A 81 24.07 7.63 -11.25
N PRO A 82 25.33 7.87 -10.82
CA PRO A 82 25.62 8.47 -9.53
C PRO A 82 25.14 9.93 -9.52
N VAL A 83 23.85 10.13 -9.33
CA VAL A 83 23.33 11.44 -8.93
C VAL A 83 23.55 11.54 -7.43
N ALA A 84 24.40 12.49 -7.01
CA ALA A 84 24.69 12.73 -5.60
C ALA A 84 23.37 12.93 -4.83
N GLY A 85 23.15 12.14 -3.77
CA GLY A 85 21.96 12.19 -2.92
C GLY A 85 20.82 11.21 -3.25
N LEU A 86 20.87 10.46 -4.36
CA LEU A 86 19.77 9.58 -4.78
C LEU A 86 20.00 8.08 -4.48
N ARG A 87 21.18 7.71 -3.96
CA ARG A 87 21.57 6.29 -3.83
C ARG A 87 20.90 5.55 -2.68
N ASP A 88 20.40 6.27 -1.67
CA ASP A 88 19.93 5.68 -0.40
C ASP A 88 18.52 6.14 0.01
N GLU A 89 17.76 6.77 -0.90
CA GLU A 89 16.40 7.18 -0.57
C GLU A 89 15.50 5.97 -0.37
N ARG A 90 14.83 5.91 0.78
CA ARG A 90 13.77 4.91 1.02
C ARG A 90 12.53 5.29 0.22
N THR A 91 12.25 4.55 -0.85
CA THR A 91 11.04 4.72 -1.68
C THR A 91 10.12 3.51 -1.59
N CYS A 92 8.85 3.72 -1.92
CA CYS A 92 7.87 2.64 -2.07
C CYS A 92 8.37 1.57 -3.06
N PRO A 93 8.35 0.27 -2.70
CA PRO A 93 8.73 -0.80 -3.62
C PRO A 93 7.89 -0.86 -4.90
N MET A 94 6.67 -0.29 -4.87
CA MET A 94 5.75 -0.20 -6.00
C MET A 94 6.00 1.00 -6.93
N LEU A 95 6.99 1.86 -6.63
CA LEU A 95 7.34 2.98 -7.49
C LEU A 95 8.05 2.48 -8.76
N ALA A 96 7.38 2.62 -9.90
CA ALA A 96 7.94 2.27 -11.19
C ALA A 96 8.91 3.35 -11.71
N ALA A 97 9.77 2.98 -12.66
CA ALA A 97 10.80 3.85 -13.21
C ALA A 97 10.24 5.07 -13.96
N ASP A 98 8.99 4.97 -14.44
CA ASP A 98 8.24 6.05 -15.08
C ASP A 98 7.51 6.96 -14.08
N ALA A 99 7.91 6.92 -12.80
CA ALA A 99 7.30 7.68 -11.72
C ALA A 99 5.78 7.46 -11.60
N ARG A 100 5.34 6.19 -11.74
CA ARG A 100 3.95 5.79 -11.47
C ARG A 100 3.86 4.70 -10.42
N CYS A 101 2.73 4.64 -9.72
CA CYS A 101 2.44 3.56 -8.80
C CYS A 101 2.04 2.30 -9.58
N ALA A 102 2.88 1.26 -9.54
CA ALA A 102 2.61 -0.01 -10.23
C ALA A 102 1.45 -0.82 -9.64
N ALA A 103 0.96 -0.45 -8.46
CA ALA A 103 -0.13 -1.11 -7.76
C ALA A 103 -1.26 -0.13 -7.39
N TYR A 104 -1.50 0.90 -8.20
CA TYR A 104 -2.44 1.99 -7.85
C TYR A 104 -3.84 1.50 -7.45
N ALA A 105 -4.41 0.54 -8.18
CA ALA A 105 -5.71 -0.05 -7.85
C ALA A 105 -5.67 -0.95 -6.60
N ALA A 106 -4.51 -1.51 -6.27
CA ALA A 106 -4.30 -2.41 -5.14
C ALA A 106 -3.54 -1.76 -3.98
N ARG A 107 -3.57 -0.42 -3.90
CA ARG A 107 -2.99 0.33 -2.80
C ARG A 107 -3.53 -0.19 -1.46
N PRO A 108 -2.78 -0.06 -0.36
CA PRO A 108 -3.35 -0.19 0.99
C PRO A 108 -4.19 1.02 1.39
N LEU A 109 -4.95 0.95 2.50
CA LEU A 109 -5.75 2.07 3.01
C LEU A 109 -4.91 3.32 3.23
N GLY A 110 -3.75 3.17 3.87
CA GLY A 110 -2.83 4.30 4.13
C GLY A 110 -2.33 5.00 2.88
N CYS A 111 -2.33 4.34 1.72
CA CYS A 111 -1.98 4.95 0.42
C CYS A 111 -3.18 5.60 -0.28
N ARG A 112 -4.42 5.31 0.14
CA ARG A 112 -5.64 5.95 -0.39
C ARG A 112 -5.96 7.23 0.34
N THR A 113 -5.77 7.23 1.65
CA THR A 113 -6.12 8.38 2.51
C THR A 113 -4.95 9.34 2.70
N PHE A 114 -3.75 8.99 2.23
CA PHE A 114 -2.60 9.88 2.25
C PHE A 114 -2.43 10.61 0.91
N PHE A 115 -2.59 11.93 0.98
CA PHE A 115 -2.44 12.83 -0.16
C PHE A 115 -1.24 13.76 0.00
N CYS A 116 -0.60 14.13 -1.11
CA CYS A 116 0.40 15.20 -1.12
C CYS A 116 -0.28 16.57 -0.97
N GLU A 117 0.49 17.59 -0.58
CA GLU A 117 -0.01 18.98 -0.46
C GLU A 117 -0.62 19.54 -1.76
N ARG A 118 -0.26 18.96 -2.92
CA ARG A 118 -0.77 19.33 -4.24
C ARG A 118 -2.11 18.67 -4.61
N ALA A 119 -2.59 17.72 -3.81
CA ALA A 119 -3.89 17.12 -4.05
C ALA A 119 -4.98 18.14 -3.69
N SER A 120 -5.97 18.29 -4.56
CA SER A 120 -7.16 19.09 -4.26
C SER A 120 -8.33 18.16 -3.94
N ALA A 121 -9.21 18.60 -3.05
CA ALA A 121 -10.46 17.92 -2.76
C ALA A 121 -11.51 18.98 -2.42
N ASP A 122 -12.73 18.79 -2.92
CA ASP A 122 -13.86 19.64 -2.56
C ASP A 122 -14.22 19.46 -1.07
N GLN A 123 -14.07 18.23 -0.56
CA GLN A 123 -14.25 17.89 0.85
C GLN A 123 -13.19 16.90 1.32
N ALA A 124 -12.30 17.36 2.21
CA ALA A 124 -11.32 16.50 2.85
C ALA A 124 -11.98 15.41 3.70
N LEU A 125 -11.34 14.24 3.78
CA LEU A 125 -11.73 13.21 4.77
C LEU A 125 -11.47 13.73 6.18
N SER A 126 -12.49 13.65 7.04
CA SER A 126 -12.29 13.91 8.46
C SER A 126 -11.44 12.82 9.11
N GLN A 127 -10.83 13.17 10.25
CA GLN A 127 -10.11 12.19 11.07
C GLN A 127 -11.06 11.07 11.55
N GLN A 128 -12.33 11.40 11.82
CA GLN A 128 -13.33 10.43 12.25
C GLN A 128 -13.66 9.42 11.14
N GLU A 129 -13.89 9.87 9.91
CA GLU A 129 -14.08 8.98 8.75
C GLU A 129 -12.86 8.10 8.51
N THR A 130 -11.66 8.69 8.57
CA THR A 130 -10.41 7.95 8.42
C THR A 130 -10.29 6.86 9.48
N ASN A 131 -10.59 7.17 10.74
CA ASN A 131 -10.57 6.21 11.84
C ASN A 131 -11.64 5.11 11.67
N ALA A 132 -12.80 5.44 11.12
CA ALA A 132 -13.84 4.46 10.81
C ALA A 132 -13.38 3.46 9.75
N PHE A 133 -12.72 3.92 8.68
CA PHE A 133 -12.12 3.03 7.68
C PHE A 133 -11.00 2.16 8.28
N VAL A 134 -10.12 2.74 9.09
CA VAL A 134 -9.06 1.99 9.80
C VAL A 134 -9.66 0.89 10.67
N ARG A 135 -10.74 1.20 11.40
CA ARG A 135 -11.44 0.22 12.25
C ARG A 135 -12.00 -0.94 11.43
N ARG A 136 -12.67 -0.65 10.31
CA ARG A 136 -13.24 -1.69 9.42
C ARG A 136 -12.15 -2.59 8.83
N VAL A 137 -11.01 -2.04 8.41
CA VAL A 137 -9.86 -2.84 7.96
C VAL A 137 -9.36 -3.76 9.07
N LYS A 138 -9.27 -3.26 10.31
CA LYS A 138 -8.85 -4.08 11.46
C LYS A 138 -9.84 -5.19 11.78
N GLU A 139 -11.14 -4.93 11.67
CA GLU A 139 -12.19 -5.93 11.87
C GLU A 139 -12.08 -7.05 10.83
N ILE A 140 -11.90 -6.72 9.55
CA ILE A 140 -11.64 -7.69 8.47
C ILE A 140 -10.36 -8.50 8.77
N ALA A 141 -9.27 -7.82 9.17
CA ALA A 141 -8.02 -8.49 9.49
C ALA A 141 -8.10 -9.40 10.73
N ALA A 142 -8.97 -9.10 11.69
CA ALA A 142 -9.18 -9.91 12.88
C ALA A 142 -10.01 -11.18 12.60
N ALA A 143 -10.90 -11.13 11.61
CA ALA A 143 -11.65 -12.31 11.16
C ALA A 143 -10.72 -13.38 10.55
N GLU A 144 -9.66 -12.96 9.86
CA GLU A 144 -8.65 -13.82 9.22
C GLU A 144 -7.72 -14.53 10.21
N ARG A 145 -7.36 -13.88 11.32
CA ARG A 145 -6.57 -14.49 12.40
C ARG A 145 -7.03 -13.98 13.77
N PRO A 146 -7.39 -14.88 14.70
CA PRO A 146 -7.63 -14.51 16.10
C PRO A 146 -6.42 -13.79 16.69
N GLY A 147 -6.62 -12.55 17.14
CA GLY A 147 -5.57 -11.66 17.67
C GLY A 147 -5.20 -10.48 16.78
N GLY A 148 -5.60 -10.47 15.50
CA GLY A 148 -5.40 -9.37 14.55
C GLY A 148 -3.93 -9.08 14.21
N ASP A 149 -3.62 -8.78 12.95
CA ASP A 149 -2.30 -8.22 12.62
C ASP A 149 -2.27 -6.75 13.04
N GLN A 150 -1.35 -6.36 13.93
CA GLN A 150 -1.21 -4.99 14.47
C GLN A 150 -0.80 -3.93 13.43
N GLY A 151 -0.74 -4.33 12.16
CA GLY A 151 -0.16 -3.55 11.09
C GLY A 151 1.36 -3.47 11.22
N ARG A 152 2.04 -3.41 10.09
CA ARG A 152 3.49 -3.18 10.06
C ARG A 152 3.85 -2.30 8.87
N PRO A 153 5.00 -1.59 8.89
CA PRO A 153 5.43 -0.80 7.76
C PRO A 153 5.51 -1.64 6.47
N LEU A 154 5.02 -1.11 5.36
CA LEU A 154 4.91 -1.82 4.08
C LEU A 154 6.22 -2.49 3.61
N THR A 155 7.35 -1.79 3.71
CA THR A 155 8.68 -2.29 3.34
C THR A 155 9.07 -3.51 4.19
N ARG A 156 8.86 -3.42 5.51
CA ARG A 156 9.04 -4.55 6.44
C ARG A 156 8.07 -5.69 6.13
N ALA A 157 6.82 -5.38 5.79
CA ALA A 157 5.80 -6.36 5.44
C ALA A 157 6.17 -7.18 4.19
N LEU A 158 6.78 -6.54 3.20
CA LEU A 158 7.25 -7.16 1.96
C LEU A 158 8.61 -7.87 2.11
N GLY A 159 9.27 -7.77 3.28
CA GLY A 159 10.61 -8.34 3.49
C GLY A 159 11.72 -7.55 2.76
N LEU A 160 11.50 -6.25 2.55
CA LEU A 160 12.40 -5.34 1.84
C LEU A 160 13.01 -4.27 2.77
N GLY A 161 12.74 -4.37 4.08
CA GLY A 161 13.25 -3.48 5.13
C GLY A 161 14.36 -4.13 5.95
#